data_AF-A0AAD3XIA1-F1
#
_entry.id   AF-A0AAD3XIA1-F1
#
_cell.length_a   1.000
_cell.length_b   1.000
_cell.length_c   1.000
_cell.angle_alpha   90.00
_cell.angle_beta   90.00
_cell.angle_gamma   90.00
#
_symmetry.space_group_name_H-M   'P 1'
#
loop_
_entity.id
_entity.type
_entity.pdbx_description
1 polymer ?
#
loop_
_entity_poly.entity_id
_entity_poly.type
_entity_poly.pdbx_seq_one_letter_code
_entity_poly.pdbx_strand_id
1 'polypeptide(L)'
;MRDAARLIFHHTAVDFVISSGQWKIERERETTSPSKSLSLLFLQPLLLSFTLVVSANAKGLRVGFYADSCPSAEATVKAIINDIIDATPSLAAPLLRLHFHDCFVRGCDASILLNSPTRTAQKDAFPNRSLRGFDVIENVKTILEGTCPGIVSCADIIALAARDAVAAVRGPSWFVETGRRDGRVSNINDALTNLPPRFSNITSPKARFKRKGLSVKDLVVLSAEIFGSWKWGKKTAKKRDGSSLSSPLRLRLKGG
;
A
#
# COMPACT_ATOMS: atom_id res chain seq x y z
N MET A 1 9.23 50.20 5.32
CA MET A 1 8.63 50.41 3.98
C MET A 1 9.49 49.61 3.02
N ARG A 2 8.87 48.69 2.25
CA ARG A 2 9.17 48.20 0.88
C ARG A 2 10.62 48.35 0.37
N ASP A 3 11.27 47.46 -0.37
CA ASP A 3 11.09 46.11 -0.93
C ASP A 3 12.32 45.94 -1.85
N ALA A 4 12.77 44.70 -2.03
CA ALA A 4 13.54 44.17 -3.18
C ALA A 4 14.93 44.74 -3.53
N ALA A 5 15.92 43.84 -3.69
CA ALA A 5 16.41 43.41 -5.01
C ALA A 5 17.74 42.64 -4.95
N ARG A 6 17.74 41.49 -5.65
CA ARG A 6 18.73 40.95 -6.61
C ARG A 6 20.22 40.95 -6.26
N LEU A 7 20.87 39.78 -6.19
CA LEU A 7 21.42 38.97 -7.30
C LEU A 7 22.61 39.61 -8.05
N ILE A 8 23.70 38.82 -8.12
CA ILE A 8 24.86 38.81 -9.05
C ILE A 8 26.19 39.31 -8.46
N PHE A 9 27.15 38.37 -8.34
CA PHE A 9 28.61 38.59 -8.44
C PHE A 9 29.09 37.59 -9.52
N HIS A 10 29.34 38.04 -10.75
CA HIS A 10 30.64 38.43 -11.37
C HIS A 10 31.75 37.38 -11.24
N HIS A 11 32.03 36.57 -12.28
CA HIS A 11 32.92 36.79 -13.46
C HIS A 11 34.42 36.91 -13.15
N THR A 12 35.21 35.91 -13.58
CA THR A 12 36.46 36.09 -14.36
C THR A 12 36.64 34.89 -15.29
N ALA A 13 36.84 35.18 -16.57
CA ALA A 13 37.10 34.26 -17.66
C ALA A 13 38.62 34.07 -17.88
N VAL A 14 39.02 32.94 -18.47
CA VAL A 14 40.18 32.86 -19.38
C VAL A 14 39.84 31.86 -20.49
N ASP A 15 40.08 32.30 -21.73
CA ASP A 15 39.68 31.73 -23.03
C ASP A 15 40.53 30.52 -23.48
N PHE A 16 39.91 29.48 -24.07
CA PHE A 16 39.86 29.06 -25.50
C PHE A 16 41.15 28.47 -26.11
N VAL A 17 41.06 27.23 -26.64
CA VAL A 17 41.33 26.83 -28.05
C VAL A 17 40.95 25.36 -28.22
N ILE A 18 40.06 25.08 -29.18
CA ILE A 18 39.87 23.74 -29.79
C ILE A 18 40.71 23.71 -31.07
N SER A 19 41.61 22.75 -31.21
CA SER A 19 42.26 22.42 -32.48
C SER A 19 42.14 20.93 -32.77
N SER A 20 41.83 20.67 -34.02
CA SER A 20 41.57 19.41 -34.70
C SER A 20 42.78 18.49 -34.81
N GLY A 21 42.54 17.18 -34.70
CA GLY A 21 43.21 16.18 -35.53
C GLY A 21 44.19 15.23 -34.85
N GLN A 22 44.09 13.98 -35.29
CA GLN A 22 45.06 12.88 -35.22
C GLN A 22 45.00 11.94 -34.00
N TRP A 23 44.31 10.82 -34.25
CA TRP A 23 44.59 9.54 -33.63
C TRP A 23 46.00 9.09 -34.01
N LYS A 24 46.85 8.83 -33.02
CA LYS A 24 48.09 8.07 -33.20
C LYS A 24 48.22 7.08 -32.06
N ILE A 25 48.12 5.79 -32.40
CA ILE A 25 48.54 4.69 -31.55
C ILE A 25 50.06 4.64 -31.66
N GLU A 26 50.76 4.83 -30.55
CA GLU A 26 52.19 4.54 -30.43
C GLU A 26 52.39 3.50 -29.32
N ARG A 27 53.17 2.48 -29.66
CA ARG A 27 53.38 1.26 -28.88
C ARG A 27 54.62 1.42 -27.99
N GLU A 28 54.46 1.04 -26.72
CA GLU A 28 55.43 0.57 -25.71
C GLU A 28 56.73 1.36 -25.40
N ARG A 29 56.89 1.67 -24.09
CA ARG A 29 58.06 1.19 -23.35
C ARG A 29 57.73 1.02 -21.85
N GLU A 30 57.80 -0.21 -21.37
CA GLU A 30 57.79 -0.54 -19.94
C GLU A 30 59.02 0.07 -19.25
N THR A 31 58.78 0.72 -18.10
CA THR A 31 59.81 0.90 -17.07
C THR A 31 59.20 0.47 -15.74
N THR A 32 59.52 -0.76 -15.35
CA THR A 32 59.29 -1.29 -14.01
C THR A 32 60.24 -0.63 -13.01
N SER A 33 59.73 -0.12 -11.89
CA SER A 33 60.49 -0.03 -10.64
C SER A 33 59.55 0.01 -9.42
N PRO A 34 59.93 -0.58 -8.27
CA PRO A 34 58.99 -1.26 -7.39
C PRO A 34 58.61 -0.46 -6.14
N SER A 35 57.50 -0.92 -5.55
CA SER A 35 57.14 -0.81 -4.13
C SER A 35 56.83 0.60 -3.60
N LYS A 36 55.56 0.84 -3.26
CA LYS A 36 55.05 0.97 -1.87
C LYS A 36 53.57 0.58 -1.86
N SER A 37 53.36 -0.74 -1.91
CA SER A 37 52.14 -1.37 -1.39
C SER A 37 52.09 -1.13 0.13
N LEU A 38 50.88 -1.07 0.69
CA LEU A 38 50.54 -0.95 2.14
C LEU A 38 50.07 0.44 2.59
N SER A 39 48.95 0.94 2.04
CA SER A 39 48.10 1.92 2.75
C SER A 39 46.61 1.88 2.38
N LEU A 40 46.16 0.96 1.52
CA LEU A 40 44.74 0.82 1.15
C LEU A 40 44.00 -0.32 1.86
N LEU A 41 44.68 -1.13 2.69
CA LEU A 41 44.08 -2.31 3.32
C LEU A 41 43.24 -2.02 4.57
N PHE A 42 43.31 -0.81 5.15
CA PHE A 42 42.54 -0.46 6.37
C PHE A 42 41.21 0.25 6.11
N LEU A 43 40.93 0.71 4.89
CA LEU A 43 39.65 1.35 4.52
C LEU A 43 38.63 0.38 3.94
N GLN A 44 39.06 -0.82 3.56
CA GLN A 44 38.21 -1.85 2.97
C GLN A 44 37.28 -2.60 3.96
N PRO A 45 37.58 -2.77 5.27
CA PRO A 45 36.65 -3.42 6.19
C PRO A 45 35.58 -2.46 6.74
N LEU A 46 35.78 -1.14 6.65
CA LEU A 46 34.81 -0.14 7.11
C LEU A 46 33.65 0.03 6.11
N LEU A 47 33.91 -0.13 4.81
CA LEU A 47 32.85 -0.15 3.78
C LEU A 47 32.05 -1.47 3.77
N LEU A 48 32.67 -2.59 4.18
CA LEU A 48 32.01 -3.90 4.25
C LEU A 48 31.12 -4.07 5.49
N SER A 49 31.37 -3.32 6.56
CA SER A 49 30.53 -3.34 7.77
C SER A 49 29.25 -2.50 7.61
N PHE A 50 29.25 -1.50 6.73
CA PHE A 50 28.04 -0.71 6.42
C PHE A 50 27.05 -1.45 5.51
N THR A 51 27.48 -2.49 4.78
CA THR A 51 26.60 -3.27 3.89
C THR A 51 25.85 -4.41 4.58
N LEU A 52 26.18 -4.75 5.84
CA LEU A 52 25.57 -5.90 6.54
C LEU A 52 24.28 -5.59 7.31
N VAL A 53 23.82 -4.33 7.37
CA VAL A 53 22.60 -3.97 8.13
C VAL A 53 21.32 -3.89 7.28
N VAL A 54 21.40 -4.07 5.96
CA VAL A 54 20.20 -4.22 5.12
C VAL A 54 20.01 -5.68 4.73
N SER A 55 19.84 -6.55 5.73
CA SER A 55 19.01 -7.74 5.51
C SER A 55 17.58 -7.25 5.34
N ALA A 56 17.21 -6.95 4.09
CA ALA A 56 15.82 -6.95 3.67
C ALA A 56 15.30 -8.37 3.88
N ASN A 57 14.87 -8.66 5.11
CA ASN A 57 14.07 -9.82 5.41
C ASN A 57 12.82 -9.70 4.56
N ALA A 58 12.85 -10.31 3.36
CA ALA A 58 11.65 -10.69 2.65
C ALA A 58 11.03 -11.86 3.42
N LYS A 59 10.67 -11.63 4.70
CA LYS A 59 9.69 -12.45 5.37
C LYS A 59 8.44 -12.29 4.50
N GLY A 60 8.11 -13.33 3.74
CA GLY A 60 6.90 -13.36 2.94
C GLY A 60 5.67 -13.06 3.79
N LEU A 61 4.54 -12.83 3.14
CA LEU A 61 3.29 -12.61 3.84
C LEU A 61 3.01 -13.81 4.75
N ARG A 62 2.63 -13.55 6.00
CA ARG A 62 2.26 -14.59 6.97
C ARG A 62 1.24 -14.06 7.95
N VAL A 63 0.42 -14.96 8.49
CA VAL A 63 -0.45 -14.64 9.62
C VAL A 63 0.41 -14.34 10.85
N GLY A 64 0.08 -13.27 11.58
CA GLY A 64 0.83 -12.84 12.76
C GLY A 64 2.21 -12.27 12.44
N PHE A 65 2.38 -11.57 11.31
CA PHE A 65 3.66 -10.95 10.94
C PHE A 65 4.20 -10.01 12.02
N TYR A 66 3.29 -9.29 12.69
CA TYR A 66 3.61 -8.30 13.73
C TYR A 66 3.67 -8.86 15.15
N ALA A 67 3.54 -10.18 15.34
CA ALA A 67 3.46 -10.79 16.68
C ALA A 67 4.64 -10.42 17.60
N ASP A 68 5.85 -10.28 17.05
CA ASP A 68 7.05 -9.94 17.83
C ASP A 68 7.35 -8.44 17.83
N SER A 69 7.07 -7.73 16.73
CA SER A 69 7.49 -6.34 16.54
C SER A 69 6.45 -5.31 16.97
N CYS A 70 5.16 -5.64 16.88
CA CYS A 70 4.06 -4.83 17.37
C CYS A 70 2.87 -5.73 17.74
N PRO A 71 2.91 -6.42 18.90
CA PRO A 71 1.93 -7.45 19.27
C PRO A 71 0.49 -6.93 19.35
N SER A 72 0.31 -5.65 19.64
CA SER A 72 -1.00 -4.99 19.72
C SER A 72 -1.55 -4.54 18.37
N ALA A 73 -0.78 -4.61 17.28
CA ALA A 73 -1.16 -4.01 15.99
C ALA A 73 -2.54 -4.45 15.49
N GLU A 74 -2.76 -5.76 15.32
CA GLU A 74 -4.03 -6.28 14.80
C GLU A 74 -5.21 -6.02 15.74
N ALA A 75 -4.98 -6.06 17.06
CA ALA A 75 -6.00 -5.78 18.06
C ALA A 75 -6.41 -4.30 18.05
N THR A 76 -5.45 -3.40 17.94
CA THR A 76 -5.68 -1.95 17.85
C THR A 76 -6.45 -1.60 16.58
N VAL A 77 -6.06 -2.13 15.41
CA VAL A 77 -6.81 -1.92 14.16
C VAL A 77 -8.26 -2.38 14.32
N LYS A 78 -8.46 -3.61 14.83
CA LYS A 78 -9.79 -4.18 15.02
C LYS A 78 -10.67 -3.34 15.95
N ALA A 79 -10.12 -2.85 17.06
CA ALA A 79 -10.85 -2.02 18.01
C ALA A 79 -11.34 -0.71 17.36
N ILE A 80 -10.45 0.03 16.71
CA ILE A 80 -10.78 1.30 16.05
C ILE A 80 -11.82 1.10 14.95
N ILE A 81 -11.66 0.05 14.13
CA ILE A 81 -12.60 -0.24 13.04
C ILE A 81 -13.97 -0.63 13.59
N ASN A 82 -14.05 -1.43 14.66
CA ASN A 82 -15.33 -1.74 15.28
C ASN A 82 -16.05 -0.48 15.78
N ASP A 83 -15.35 0.42 16.48
CA ASP A 83 -15.93 1.66 16.98
C ASP A 83 -16.47 2.54 15.83
N ILE A 84 -15.69 2.66 14.75
CA ILE A 84 -16.07 3.44 13.57
C ILE A 84 -17.28 2.82 12.86
N ILE A 85 -17.32 1.50 12.70
CA ILE A 85 -18.44 0.82 12.05
C ILE A 85 -19.68 0.81 12.94
N ASP A 86 -19.53 0.77 14.26
CA ASP A 86 -20.67 0.84 15.17
C ASP A 86 -21.37 2.20 15.11
N ALA A 87 -20.59 3.28 15.02
CA ALA A 87 -21.07 4.64 14.80
C ALA A 87 -21.58 4.86 13.36
N THR A 88 -20.85 4.35 12.37
CA THR A 88 -21.15 4.54 10.94
C THR A 88 -21.12 3.23 10.16
N PRO A 89 -22.19 2.40 10.21
CA PRO A 89 -22.23 1.11 9.53
C PRO A 89 -22.02 1.19 8.00
N SER A 90 -22.33 2.35 7.41
CA SER A 90 -22.18 2.58 5.97
C SER A 90 -20.72 2.67 5.48
N LEU A 91 -19.74 2.69 6.39
CA LEU A 91 -18.30 2.72 6.07
C LEU A 91 -17.70 1.33 5.83
N ALA A 92 -18.39 0.24 6.19
CA ALA A 92 -17.84 -1.09 6.05
C ALA A 92 -17.54 -1.45 4.58
N ALA A 93 -18.52 -1.26 3.70
CA ALA A 93 -18.34 -1.50 2.26
C ALA A 93 -17.29 -0.57 1.61
N PRO A 94 -17.23 0.74 1.93
CA PRO A 94 -16.15 1.61 1.48
C PRO A 94 -14.73 1.17 1.88
N LEU A 95 -14.51 0.68 3.11
CA LEU A 95 -13.18 0.22 3.55
C LEU A 95 -12.75 -1.03 2.78
N LEU A 96 -13.68 -1.96 2.56
CA LEU A 96 -13.45 -3.13 1.74
C LEU A 96 -13.17 -2.77 0.28
N ARG A 97 -13.93 -1.81 -0.26
CA ARG A 97 -13.71 -1.26 -1.60
C ARG A 97 -12.35 -0.57 -1.70
N LEU A 98 -11.90 0.15 -0.67
CA LEU A 98 -10.58 0.78 -0.64
C LEU A 98 -9.48 -0.28 -0.78
N HIS A 99 -9.59 -1.41 -0.08
CA HIS A 99 -8.65 -2.53 -0.21
C HIS A 99 -8.65 -3.14 -1.61
N PHE A 100 -9.84 -3.37 -2.20
CA PHE A 100 -9.94 -3.84 -3.59
C PHE A 100 -9.23 -2.87 -4.55
N HIS A 101 -9.51 -1.58 -4.42
CA HIS A 101 -8.94 -0.55 -5.30
C HIS A 101 -7.42 -0.40 -5.15
N ASP A 102 -6.85 -0.62 -3.96
CA ASP A 102 -5.40 -0.67 -3.77
C ASP A 102 -4.80 -1.85 -4.55
N CYS A 103 -5.26 -3.07 -4.24
CA CYS A 103 -4.74 -4.30 -4.81
C CYS A 103 -4.90 -4.40 -6.34
N PHE A 104 -5.99 -3.85 -6.91
CA PHE A 104 -6.26 -3.99 -8.33
C PHE A 104 -5.37 -3.14 -9.23
N VAL A 105 -4.70 -2.12 -8.71
CA VAL A 105 -3.94 -1.18 -9.54
C VAL A 105 -2.50 -1.66 -9.69
N ARG A 106 -1.66 -1.46 -8.67
CA ARG A 106 -0.23 -1.85 -8.69
C ARG A 106 0.08 -3.06 -7.79
N GLY A 107 -0.90 -3.55 -7.04
CA GLY A 107 -0.72 -4.51 -5.97
C GLY A 107 -1.15 -3.89 -4.65
N CYS A 108 -1.22 -4.70 -3.58
CA CYS A 108 -1.64 -4.20 -2.27
C CYS A 108 -0.45 -3.50 -1.59
N ASP A 109 -0.19 -2.26 -1.97
CA ASP A 109 0.98 -1.48 -1.56
C ASP A 109 0.62 -0.09 -0.99
N ALA A 110 -0.65 0.19 -0.71
CA ALA A 110 -1.12 1.49 -0.24
C ALA A 110 -0.77 2.68 -1.16
N SER A 111 -0.37 2.44 -2.42
CA SER A 111 -0.11 3.52 -3.39
C SER A 111 -1.33 4.41 -3.64
N ILE A 112 -2.54 3.92 -3.32
CA ILE A 112 -3.79 4.67 -3.39
C ILE A 112 -3.90 5.78 -2.34
N LEU A 113 -3.17 5.70 -1.23
CA LEU A 113 -3.20 6.71 -0.16
C LEU A 113 -2.34 7.94 -0.49
N LEU A 114 -1.41 7.82 -1.44
CA LEU A 114 -0.51 8.90 -1.83
C LEU A 114 -1.27 10.03 -2.52
N ASN A 115 -0.97 11.27 -2.12
CA ASN A 115 -1.50 12.48 -2.75
C ASN A 115 -0.47 13.06 -3.75
N SER A 116 -0.95 13.77 -4.76
CA SER A 116 -0.09 14.49 -5.72
C SER A 116 -0.50 15.97 -5.78
N PRO A 117 0.45 16.93 -5.72
CA PRO A 117 0.14 18.35 -5.84
C PRO A 117 -0.45 18.71 -7.21
N THR A 118 -0.14 17.93 -8.24
CA THR A 118 -0.63 18.14 -9.62
C THR A 118 -1.87 17.30 -9.95
N ARG A 119 -2.49 16.64 -8.96
CA ARG A 119 -3.67 15.76 -9.12
C ARG A 119 -3.45 14.59 -10.09
N THR A 120 -2.23 14.06 -10.08
CA THR A 120 -1.80 12.94 -10.92
C THR A 120 -1.71 11.61 -10.17
N ALA A 121 -2.16 11.56 -8.91
CA ALA A 121 -2.16 10.34 -8.11
C ALA A 121 -3.34 9.43 -8.47
N GLN A 122 -3.26 8.16 -8.06
CA GLN A 122 -4.36 7.21 -8.23
C GLN A 122 -5.65 7.71 -7.57
N LYS A 123 -5.55 8.37 -6.41
CA LYS A 123 -6.69 8.91 -5.66
C LYS A 123 -7.54 9.89 -6.49
N ASP A 124 -6.91 10.64 -7.40
CA ASP A 124 -7.57 11.64 -8.26
C ASP A 124 -8.28 11.03 -9.48
N ALA A 125 -8.03 9.74 -9.78
CA ALA A 125 -8.62 9.04 -10.90
C ALA A 125 -10.15 8.97 -10.76
N PHE A 126 -10.86 9.12 -11.88
CA PHE A 126 -12.32 9.01 -11.93
C PHE A 126 -12.93 7.84 -11.13
N PRO A 127 -12.42 6.58 -11.21
CA PRO A 127 -12.96 5.48 -10.41
C PRO A 127 -12.74 5.64 -8.90
N ASN A 128 -11.72 6.40 -8.48
CA ASN A 128 -11.26 6.53 -7.10
C ASN A 128 -11.84 7.76 -6.37
N ARG A 129 -12.33 8.77 -7.10
CA ARG A 129 -12.97 9.96 -6.50
C ARG A 129 -14.18 9.67 -5.59
N SER A 130 -14.74 8.47 -5.70
CA SER A 130 -15.89 8.01 -4.88
C SER A 130 -15.48 7.14 -3.70
N LEU A 131 -14.18 6.92 -3.47
CA LEU A 131 -13.69 6.15 -2.32
C LEU A 131 -13.82 6.97 -1.03
N ARG A 132 -14.07 6.27 0.08
CA ARG A 132 -14.19 6.83 1.43
C ARG A 132 -13.35 6.01 2.40
N GLY A 133 -13.07 6.55 3.58
CA GLY A 133 -12.32 5.86 4.63
C GLY A 133 -10.81 6.12 4.62
N PHE A 134 -10.32 7.10 3.83
CA PHE A 134 -8.90 7.51 3.88
C PHE A 134 -8.52 8.05 5.26
N ASP A 135 -9.41 8.84 5.85
CA ASP A 135 -9.36 9.38 7.21
C ASP A 135 -9.31 8.29 8.27
N VAL A 136 -10.06 7.20 8.07
CA VAL A 136 -10.04 6.04 8.96
C VAL A 136 -8.66 5.37 8.96
N ILE A 137 -8.10 5.14 7.77
CA ILE A 137 -6.76 4.54 7.64
C ILE A 137 -5.69 5.45 8.24
N GLU A 138 -5.78 6.76 8.02
CA GLU A 138 -4.87 7.76 8.60
C GLU A 138 -4.94 7.76 10.12
N ASN A 139 -6.15 7.77 10.70
CA ASN A 139 -6.33 7.72 12.16
C ASN A 139 -5.72 6.44 12.78
N VAL A 140 -5.99 5.28 12.17
CA VAL A 140 -5.40 4.00 12.61
C VAL A 140 -3.87 4.05 12.54
N LYS A 141 -3.33 4.60 11.44
CA LYS A 141 -1.89 4.77 11.27
C LYS A 141 -1.30 5.68 12.34
N THR A 142 -1.92 6.82 12.64
CA THR A 142 -1.47 7.73 13.70
C THR A 142 -1.37 7.05 15.06
N ILE A 143 -2.39 6.27 15.44
CA ILE A 143 -2.41 5.54 16.72
C ILE A 143 -1.31 4.46 16.76
N LEU A 144 -1.15 3.71 15.66
CA LEU A 144 -0.11 2.69 15.57
C LEU A 144 1.30 3.28 15.58
N GLU A 145 1.53 4.42 14.93
CA GLU A 145 2.81 5.11 14.97
C GLU A 145 3.15 5.63 16.38
N GLY A 146 2.15 5.98 17.18
CA GLY A 146 2.35 6.31 18.59
C GLY A 146 2.73 5.10 19.47
N THR A 147 2.39 3.88 19.04
CA THR A 147 2.63 2.64 19.80
C THR A 147 3.88 1.90 19.34
N CYS A 148 4.07 1.77 18.03
CA CYS A 148 5.17 1.04 17.39
C CYS A 148 5.63 1.79 16.11
N PRO A 149 6.49 2.82 16.27
CA PRO A 149 6.88 3.71 15.18
C PRO A 149 7.54 2.98 14.01
N GLY A 150 7.07 3.23 12.80
CA GLY A 150 7.67 2.72 11.57
C GLY A 150 7.56 1.20 11.36
N ILE A 151 6.73 0.50 12.14
CA ILE A 151 6.60 -0.97 12.08
C ILE A 151 5.48 -1.41 11.14
N VAL A 152 4.25 -0.92 11.36
CA VAL A 152 3.06 -1.40 10.64
C VAL A 152 2.89 -0.63 9.33
N SER A 153 2.80 -1.33 8.20
CA SER A 153 2.63 -0.69 6.89
C SER A 153 1.21 -0.18 6.69
N CYS A 154 1.05 0.89 5.92
CA CYS A 154 -0.27 1.36 5.51
C CYS A 154 -1.02 0.30 4.68
N ALA A 155 -0.30 -0.47 3.85
CA ALA A 155 -0.85 -1.56 3.06
C ALA A 155 -1.51 -2.64 3.93
N ASP A 156 -0.89 -3.01 5.05
CA ASP A 156 -1.48 -3.98 5.98
C ASP A 156 -2.61 -3.39 6.80
N ILE A 157 -2.57 -2.09 7.15
CA ILE A 157 -3.70 -1.42 7.79
C ILE A 157 -4.94 -1.48 6.90
N ILE A 158 -4.81 -1.23 5.59
CA ILE A 158 -5.94 -1.34 4.65
C ILE A 158 -6.49 -2.78 4.63
N ALA A 159 -5.62 -3.79 4.58
CA ALA A 159 -6.03 -5.20 4.53
C ALA A 159 -6.75 -5.64 5.82
N LEU A 160 -6.21 -5.28 6.98
CA LEU A 160 -6.81 -5.56 8.28
C LEU A 160 -8.14 -4.81 8.44
N ALA A 161 -8.18 -3.53 8.06
CA ALA A 161 -9.40 -2.72 8.13
C ALA A 161 -10.53 -3.29 7.27
N ALA A 162 -10.23 -3.81 6.08
CA ALA A 162 -11.21 -4.48 5.24
C ALA A 162 -11.80 -5.73 5.91
N ARG A 163 -10.95 -6.59 6.49
CA ARG A 163 -11.39 -7.79 7.23
C ARG A 163 -12.24 -7.43 8.43
N ASP A 164 -11.78 -6.48 9.23
CA ASP A 164 -12.47 -6.07 10.46
C ASP A 164 -13.79 -5.35 10.15
N ALA A 165 -13.85 -4.56 9.08
CA ALA A 165 -15.08 -3.94 8.60
C ALA A 165 -16.15 -4.96 8.20
N VAL A 166 -15.76 -6.02 7.47
CA VAL A 166 -16.69 -7.11 7.09
C VAL A 166 -17.16 -7.88 8.33
N ALA A 167 -16.24 -8.20 9.24
CA ALA A 167 -16.59 -8.90 10.47
C ALA A 167 -17.54 -8.06 11.36
N ALA A 168 -17.32 -6.75 11.46
CA ALA A 168 -18.15 -5.83 12.25
C ALA A 168 -19.60 -5.78 11.77
N VAL A 169 -19.84 -5.94 10.46
CA VAL A 169 -21.21 -6.04 9.91
C VAL A 169 -21.78 -7.46 9.91
N ARG A 170 -21.16 -8.40 10.64
CA ARG A 170 -21.55 -9.83 10.72
C ARG A 170 -21.29 -10.63 9.44
N GLY A 171 -20.37 -10.15 8.60
CA GLY A 171 -19.81 -10.96 7.53
C GLY A 171 -18.83 -12.02 8.06
N PRO A 172 -18.30 -12.87 7.16
CA PRO A 172 -17.26 -13.83 7.52
C PRO A 172 -15.98 -13.10 7.94
N SER A 173 -15.24 -13.71 8.86
CA SER A 173 -13.88 -13.28 9.20
C SER A 173 -12.88 -14.27 8.62
N TRP A 174 -11.69 -13.80 8.28
CA TRP A 174 -10.60 -14.61 7.75
C TRP A 174 -9.27 -14.19 8.37
N PHE A 175 -8.27 -15.08 8.26
CA PHE A 175 -6.90 -14.75 8.62
C PHE A 175 -6.28 -13.90 7.52
N VAL A 176 -5.77 -12.73 7.89
CA VAL A 176 -5.07 -11.83 6.97
C VAL A 176 -3.58 -12.10 7.11
N GLU A 177 -2.95 -12.49 6.01
CA GLU A 177 -1.49 -12.50 5.95
C GLU A 177 -0.99 -11.06 5.90
N THR A 178 -0.10 -10.70 6.82
CA THR A 178 0.51 -9.38 6.95
C THR A 178 2.00 -9.43 6.60
N GLY A 179 2.64 -8.28 6.45
CA GLY A 179 4.02 -8.13 5.95
C GLY A 179 4.12 -7.37 4.61
N ARG A 180 3.05 -6.71 4.16
CA ARG A 180 3.08 -5.85 2.97
C ARG A 180 3.95 -4.62 3.24
N ARG A 181 4.48 -4.01 2.17
CA ARG A 181 5.27 -2.78 2.26
C ARG A 181 4.63 -1.68 1.42
N ASP A 182 4.80 -0.44 1.88
CA ASP A 182 4.18 0.71 1.24
C ASP A 182 4.92 1.10 -0.06
N GLY A 183 4.14 1.23 -1.12
CA GLY A 183 4.56 1.71 -2.42
C GLY A 183 4.86 3.20 -2.39
N ARG A 184 5.80 3.62 -3.24
CA ARG A 184 6.24 5.03 -3.36
C ARG A 184 5.78 5.71 -4.63
N VAL A 185 5.02 5.02 -5.47
CA VAL A 185 4.61 5.48 -6.80
C VAL A 185 3.10 5.39 -6.92
N SER A 186 2.47 6.53 -7.20
CA SER A 186 1.03 6.61 -7.47
C SER A 186 0.80 7.36 -8.77
N ASN A 187 0.15 6.71 -9.73
CA ASN A 187 -0.12 7.27 -11.05
C ASN A 187 -1.59 7.09 -11.43
N ILE A 188 -2.23 8.18 -11.84
CA ILE A 188 -3.63 8.22 -12.28
C ILE A 188 -3.92 7.24 -13.42
N ASN A 189 -2.98 7.07 -14.37
CA ASN A 189 -3.15 6.18 -15.52
C ASN A 189 -3.19 4.72 -15.12
N ASP A 190 -2.50 4.32 -14.06
CA ASP A 190 -2.56 2.95 -13.57
C ASP A 190 -3.99 2.62 -13.11
N ALA A 191 -4.63 3.55 -12.39
CA ALA A 191 -6.00 3.37 -11.92
C ALA A 191 -6.99 3.30 -13.09
N LEU A 192 -6.86 4.18 -14.08
CA LEU A 192 -7.70 4.17 -15.29
C LEU A 192 -7.51 2.90 -16.13
N THR A 193 -6.29 2.40 -16.20
CA THR A 193 -5.92 1.24 -17.02
C THR A 193 -6.31 -0.08 -16.36
N ASN A 194 -6.27 -0.18 -15.03
CA ASN A 194 -6.48 -1.45 -14.34
C ASN A 194 -7.90 -1.64 -13.79
N LEU A 195 -8.54 -0.57 -13.29
CA LEU A 195 -9.87 -0.72 -12.67
C LEU A 195 -10.96 -0.96 -13.72
N PRO A 196 -11.89 -1.91 -13.48
CA PRO A 196 -13.01 -2.14 -14.38
C PRO A 196 -13.96 -0.92 -14.37
N PRO A 197 -14.36 -0.41 -15.55
CA PRO A 197 -15.37 0.65 -15.62
C PRO A 197 -16.73 0.16 -15.10
N ARG A 198 -17.44 1.03 -14.37
CA ARG A 198 -18.75 0.71 -13.75
C ARG A 198 -19.79 0.19 -14.75
N PHE A 199 -19.81 0.73 -15.96
CA PHE A 199 -20.80 0.42 -16.99
C PHE A 199 -20.24 -0.46 -18.11
N SER A 200 -19.18 -1.24 -17.84
CA SER A 200 -18.60 -2.14 -18.83
C SER A 200 -19.35 -3.48 -18.92
N ASN A 201 -19.34 -4.09 -20.11
CA ASN A 201 -19.85 -5.45 -20.29
C ASN A 201 -19.01 -6.47 -19.51
N ILE A 202 -19.56 -7.67 -19.26
CA ILE A 202 -18.90 -8.72 -18.46
C ILE A 202 -17.52 -9.15 -19.01
N THR A 203 -17.28 -8.95 -20.31
CA THR A 203 -16.01 -9.28 -20.98
C THR A 203 -14.84 -8.47 -20.41
N SER A 204 -15.03 -7.18 -20.12
CA SER A 204 -13.97 -6.30 -19.60
C SER A 204 -13.52 -6.68 -18.18
N PRO A 205 -14.41 -6.81 -17.17
CA PRO A 205 -14.05 -7.29 -15.84
C PRO A 205 -13.42 -8.69 -15.88
N LYS A 206 -13.96 -9.64 -16.66
CA LYS A 206 -13.36 -10.98 -16.80
C LYS A 206 -11.91 -10.92 -17.26
N ALA A 207 -11.61 -10.11 -18.28
CA ALA A 207 -10.24 -9.95 -18.78
C ALA A 207 -9.30 -9.32 -17.74
N ARG A 208 -9.77 -8.32 -16.98
CA ARG A 208 -9.00 -7.62 -15.94
C ARG A 208 -8.70 -8.51 -14.74
N PHE A 209 -9.70 -9.25 -14.26
CA PHE A 209 -9.54 -10.22 -13.17
C PHE A 209 -8.57 -11.33 -13.56
N LYS A 210 -8.68 -11.86 -14.79
CA LYS A 210 -7.74 -12.87 -15.30
C LYS A 210 -6.29 -12.38 -15.29
N ARG A 211 -6.03 -11.11 -15.62
CA ARG A 211 -4.67 -10.52 -15.54
C ARG A 211 -4.13 -10.41 -14.12
N LYS A 212 -5.00 -10.45 -13.10
CA LYS A 212 -4.63 -10.48 -11.68
C LYS A 212 -4.59 -11.90 -11.11
N GLY A 213 -4.67 -12.92 -11.97
CA GLY A 213 -4.72 -14.33 -11.54
C GLY A 213 -6.05 -14.73 -10.90
N LEU A 214 -7.09 -13.90 -11.01
CA LEU A 214 -8.39 -14.13 -10.41
C LEU A 214 -9.35 -14.81 -11.40
N SER A 215 -10.11 -15.77 -10.89
CA SER A 215 -11.09 -16.55 -11.65
C SER A 215 -12.40 -15.79 -11.86
N VAL A 216 -13.29 -16.35 -12.70
CA VAL A 216 -14.66 -15.83 -12.85
C VAL A 216 -15.46 -15.95 -11.56
N LYS A 217 -15.17 -16.95 -10.72
CA LYS A 217 -15.78 -17.08 -9.39
C LYS A 217 -15.40 -15.89 -8.51
N ASP A 218 -14.13 -15.51 -8.51
CA ASP A 218 -13.63 -14.36 -7.75
C ASP A 218 -14.23 -13.05 -8.25
N LEU A 219 -14.44 -12.92 -9.56
CA LEU A 219 -15.19 -11.81 -10.13
C LEU A 219 -16.60 -11.74 -9.55
N VAL A 220 -17.36 -12.85 -9.51
CA VAL A 220 -18.73 -12.84 -8.98
C VAL A 220 -18.76 -12.51 -7.49
N VAL A 221 -17.86 -13.10 -6.70
CA VAL A 221 -17.80 -12.88 -5.25
C VAL A 221 -17.40 -11.43 -4.93
N LEU A 222 -16.35 -10.90 -5.56
CA LEU A 222 -15.83 -9.56 -5.27
C LEU A 222 -16.66 -8.44 -5.93
N SER A 223 -17.39 -8.72 -7.02
CA SER A 223 -18.29 -7.73 -7.62
C SER A 223 -19.60 -7.55 -6.86
N ALA A 224 -20.03 -8.56 -6.09
CA ALA A 224 -21.23 -8.47 -5.26
C ALA A 224 -21.14 -7.33 -4.23
N GLU A 225 -19.93 -6.99 -3.76
CA GLU A 225 -19.68 -5.93 -2.79
C GLU A 225 -19.44 -4.56 -3.44
N ILE A 226 -18.96 -4.55 -4.70
CA ILE A 226 -18.67 -3.32 -5.46
C ILE A 226 -19.96 -2.72 -6.07
N PHE A 227 -20.90 -3.57 -6.47
CA PHE A 227 -22.14 -3.16 -7.15
C PHE A 227 -23.42 -3.45 -6.35
N GLY A 228 -23.36 -4.34 -5.36
CA GLY A 228 -24.49 -4.62 -4.48
C GLY A 228 -24.63 -3.55 -3.41
N SER A 229 -25.78 -2.89 -3.35
CA SER A 229 -26.16 -2.08 -2.19
C SER A 229 -26.49 -3.04 -1.04
N TRP A 230 -25.48 -3.57 -0.35
CA TRP A 230 -25.69 -4.37 0.84
C TRP A 230 -26.17 -3.44 1.95
N LYS A 231 -27.48 -3.39 2.16
CA LYS A 231 -28.05 -2.95 3.43
C LYS A 231 -27.73 -4.03 4.46
N TRP A 232 -26.54 -3.96 5.05
CA TRP A 232 -26.28 -4.55 6.36
C TRP A 232 -27.08 -3.75 7.39
N GLY A 233 -28.40 -3.93 7.38
CA GLY A 233 -29.21 -3.45 8.47
C GLY A 233 -28.75 -4.15 9.75
N LYS A 234 -28.57 -3.40 10.84
CA LYS A 234 -28.69 -3.96 12.19
C LYS A 234 -30.14 -4.44 12.34
N LYS A 235 -30.53 -5.53 11.65
CA LYS A 235 -31.68 -6.30 12.07
C LYS A 235 -31.24 -6.94 13.38
N THR A 236 -31.53 -6.28 14.48
CA THR A 236 -31.80 -7.01 15.71
C THR A 236 -32.88 -8.01 15.31
N ALA A 237 -32.57 -9.30 15.44
CA ALA A 237 -33.56 -10.33 15.28
C ALA A 237 -34.54 -10.18 16.46
N LYS A 238 -35.51 -9.28 16.33
CA LYS A 238 -36.64 -9.20 17.25
C LYS A 238 -37.57 -10.33 16.83
N LYS A 239 -37.70 -11.36 17.67
CA LYS A 239 -38.81 -12.30 17.52
C LYS A 239 -40.11 -11.49 17.53
N ARG A 240 -41.14 -12.00 16.85
CA ARG A 240 -42.47 -11.38 16.79
C ARG A 240 -43.13 -11.21 18.18
N ASP A 241 -42.53 -11.78 19.23
CA ASP A 241 -42.91 -11.68 20.65
C ASP A 241 -42.13 -10.63 21.46
N GLY A 242 -41.15 -9.93 20.88
CA GLY A 242 -40.43 -8.85 21.56
C GLY A 242 -39.28 -9.25 22.50
N SER A 243 -38.92 -10.53 22.59
CA SER A 243 -37.79 -10.97 23.43
C SER A 243 -36.42 -10.91 22.71
N SER A 244 -35.35 -10.55 23.44
CA SER A 244 -33.95 -10.53 22.97
C SER A 244 -33.32 -11.93 23.10
N LEU A 245 -32.62 -12.40 22.05
CA LEU A 245 -31.99 -13.72 22.06
C LEU A 245 -30.50 -13.61 22.42
N SER A 246 -30.15 -13.98 23.65
CA SER A 246 -28.77 -14.13 24.13
C SER A 246 -28.33 -15.60 24.05
N SER A 247 -27.99 -16.10 22.86
CA SER A 247 -27.21 -17.35 22.70
C SER A 247 -26.70 -17.56 21.26
N PRO A 248 -25.50 -18.13 21.06
CA PRO A 248 -24.87 -18.30 19.75
C PRO A 248 -25.54 -19.43 18.94
N LEU A 249 -26.02 -19.09 17.74
CA LEU A 249 -26.62 -20.05 16.81
C LEU A 249 -25.55 -20.99 16.23
N ARG A 250 -25.59 -22.25 16.65
CA ARG A 250 -24.77 -23.36 16.12
C ARG A 250 -25.39 -23.81 14.79
N LEU A 251 -24.74 -23.53 13.64
CA LEU A 251 -25.20 -23.99 12.33
C LEU A 251 -25.02 -25.50 12.20
N ARG A 252 -26.15 -26.22 12.14
CA ARG A 252 -26.21 -27.65 11.82
C ARG A 252 -26.37 -27.78 10.30
N LEU A 253 -25.37 -28.30 9.61
CA LEU A 253 -25.48 -28.66 8.20
C LEU A 253 -26.47 -29.83 8.08
N LYS A 254 -27.55 -29.64 7.32
CA LYS A 254 -28.37 -30.76 6.82
C LYS A 254 -27.71 -31.26 5.54
N GLY A 255 -27.23 -32.49 5.58
CA GLY A 255 -26.85 -33.24 4.38
C GLY A 255 -28.08 -33.62 3.57
N GLY A 256 -27.89 -33.61 2.25
CA GLY A 256 -28.73 -34.19 1.22
C GLY A 256 -27.81 -34.58 0.07
#